data_AF-A0A9P8H6A3-F1
#
_entry.id   AF-A0A9P8H6A3-F1
#
_cell.length_a   1.000
_cell.length_b   1.000
_cell.length_c   1.000
_cell.angle_alpha   90.00
_cell.angle_beta   90.00
_cell.angle_gamma   90.00
#
_symmetry.space_group_name_H-M   'P 1'
#
loop_
_entity.id
_entity.type
_entity.pdbx_description
1 polymer ?
#
loop_
_entity_poly.entity_id
_entity_poly.type
_entity_poly.pdbx_seq_one_letter_code
_entity_poly.pdbx_strand_id
1 'polypeptide(L)'
;MSVTSPTNAQIELPDPMTRSRDRGSKKAIKARVNKIIQQRQSKTKCRLSDEELVLLALAYSSDEWLLVSQIGEFAFTNVVFFQRQAAQFFFGRSGYQTHGQGIHDLARRVESYLRTYGIPVHSKHNSSNQKMYSMTAGAAYAFTKRLYSKCFGDGLAIAEQATSSCLFMKIPLEVRVKIYHLILKVSGFRLLVGNRSFVAHDERVPIWETCSQDALTMPPVQSFLALLSVNKDIFEEAMPEFFRQNHFQFTDMSSLKEFFHNIGPIRRKHMRNVSVHYDNLSVAAAGARLLTESDTLQKLTLIMSARKDPAGHFMINHSRRKFATLSKIPGFSSLKRLRGIQQLTFDPHRDHAVADAFLRPLITQPKVVKKVQTVLKRKVESDDDTAARKKSKET
;
A
#
# COMPACT_ATOMS: atom_id res chain seq x y z
N MET A 1 1.24 16.50 65.13
CA MET A 1 0.35 17.32 64.28
C MET A 1 0.99 17.38 62.89
N SER A 2 0.36 17.16 61.75
CA SER A 2 -0.89 16.55 61.35
C SER A 2 -0.72 16.28 59.85
N VAL A 3 -1.28 15.18 59.40
CA VAL A 3 -1.36 14.67 58.03
C VAL A 3 -2.11 15.66 57.12
N THR A 4 -1.73 15.77 55.83
CA THR A 4 -2.69 15.69 54.70
C THR A 4 -1.98 15.61 53.34
N SER A 5 -2.27 14.51 52.64
CA SER A 5 -2.08 14.27 51.21
C SER A 5 -3.11 15.03 50.35
N PRO A 6 -2.91 15.09 49.02
CA PRO A 6 -4.01 15.05 48.04
C PRO A 6 -3.83 13.85 47.09
N THR A 7 -4.67 12.81 47.08
CA THR A 7 -6.05 12.67 46.56
C THR A 7 -6.13 12.39 45.05
N ASN A 8 -6.29 11.10 44.75
CA ASN A 8 -7.14 10.45 43.73
C ASN A 8 -7.25 11.06 42.32
N ALA A 9 -6.49 10.52 41.37
CA ALA A 9 -6.94 10.40 39.99
C ALA A 9 -7.74 9.10 39.84
N GLN A 10 -9.03 9.24 39.52
CA GLN A 10 -9.96 8.15 39.27
C GLN A 10 -9.45 7.28 38.10
N ILE A 11 -9.26 6.00 38.37
CA ILE A 11 -9.14 4.96 37.34
C ILE A 11 -10.56 4.73 36.82
N GLU A 12 -10.86 5.23 35.63
CA GLU A 12 -12.08 4.86 34.91
C GLU A 12 -12.07 3.35 34.65
N LEU A 13 -12.90 2.63 35.41
CA LEU A 13 -13.22 1.23 35.17
C LEU A 13 -14.03 1.14 33.86
N PRO A 14 -13.61 0.30 32.88
CA PRO A 14 -14.34 0.16 31.64
C PRO A 14 -15.72 -0.46 31.89
N ASP A 15 -16.72 0.15 31.25
CA ASP A 15 -18.15 -0.15 31.32
C ASP A 15 -18.44 -1.67 31.18
N PRO A 16 -19.21 -2.28 32.11
CA PRO A 16 -19.52 -3.71 32.11
C PRO A 16 -20.23 -4.19 30.83
N MET A 17 -20.90 -3.31 30.08
CA MET A 17 -21.53 -3.64 28.79
C MET A 17 -20.51 -3.96 27.68
N THR A 18 -19.35 -3.28 27.66
CA THR A 18 -18.27 -3.55 26.70
C THR A 18 -17.57 -4.90 26.93
N ARG A 19 -17.55 -5.39 28.18
CA ARG A 19 -16.94 -6.69 28.53
C ARG A 19 -17.76 -7.90 28.07
N SER A 20 -19.09 -7.78 27.91
CA SER A 20 -19.95 -8.92 27.52
C SER A 20 -19.90 -9.21 26.02
N ARG A 21 -19.88 -8.16 25.18
CA ARG A 21 -19.73 -8.28 23.71
C ARG A 21 -18.36 -8.83 23.31
N ASP A 22 -17.29 -8.43 24.00
CA ASP A 22 -15.91 -8.86 23.72
C ASP A 22 -15.62 -10.30 24.19
N ARG A 23 -16.33 -10.78 25.21
CA ARG A 23 -16.27 -12.21 25.60
C ARG A 23 -16.93 -13.13 24.57
N GLY A 24 -18.00 -12.67 23.92
CA GLY A 24 -18.71 -13.42 22.88
C GLY A 24 -17.86 -13.62 21.62
N SER A 25 -17.14 -12.59 21.19
CA SER A 25 -16.24 -12.64 20.02
C SER A 25 -15.04 -13.57 20.25
N LYS A 26 -14.40 -13.51 21.42
CA LYS A 26 -13.24 -14.35 21.78
C LYS A 26 -13.59 -15.84 21.86
N LYS A 27 -14.75 -16.17 22.46
CA LYS A 27 -15.23 -17.56 22.51
C LYS A 27 -15.51 -18.11 21.10
N ALA A 28 -16.07 -17.30 20.22
CA ALA A 28 -16.34 -17.68 18.83
C ALA A 28 -15.05 -17.89 18.00
N ILE A 29 -14.03 -17.05 18.21
CA ILE A 29 -12.71 -17.20 17.56
C ILE A 29 -12.05 -18.49 18.01
N LYS A 30 -11.97 -18.76 19.32
CA LYS A 30 -11.39 -19.99 19.88
C LYS A 30 -12.09 -21.25 19.35
N ALA A 31 -13.43 -21.25 19.31
CA ALA A 31 -14.19 -22.37 18.76
C ALA A 31 -13.88 -22.64 17.27
N ARG A 32 -13.71 -21.59 16.46
CA ARG A 32 -13.35 -21.71 15.04
C ARG A 32 -11.91 -22.20 14.85
N VAL A 33 -10.96 -21.71 15.65
CA VAL A 33 -9.56 -22.18 15.65
C VAL A 33 -9.51 -23.69 15.95
N ASN A 34 -10.21 -24.14 16.98
CA ASN A 34 -10.26 -25.57 17.33
C ASN A 34 -10.82 -26.42 16.18
N LYS A 35 -11.87 -25.95 15.50
CA LYS A 35 -12.47 -26.67 14.36
C LYS A 35 -11.49 -26.76 13.18
N ILE A 36 -10.80 -25.68 12.84
CA ILE A 36 -9.76 -25.66 11.79
C ILE A 36 -8.66 -26.67 12.10
N ILE A 37 -8.15 -26.64 13.34
CA ILE A 37 -7.10 -27.54 13.79
C ILE A 37 -7.54 -29.00 13.67
N GLN A 38 -8.75 -29.33 14.15
CA GLN A 38 -9.31 -30.68 14.03
C GLN A 38 -9.43 -31.17 12.58
N GLN A 39 -9.83 -30.32 11.63
CA GLN A 39 -10.00 -30.74 10.24
C GLN A 39 -8.67 -30.86 9.48
N ARG A 40 -7.68 -30.04 9.83
CA ARG A 40 -6.38 -29.98 9.15
C ARG A 40 -5.32 -30.91 9.76
N GLN A 41 -5.68 -31.67 10.79
CA GLN A 41 -4.78 -32.63 11.41
C GLN A 41 -5.38 -34.05 11.43
N SER A 42 -4.50 -35.03 11.45
CA SER A 42 -4.82 -36.40 11.85
C SER A 42 -3.82 -36.86 12.91
N LYS A 43 -4.04 -38.05 13.46
CA LYS A 43 -3.11 -38.68 14.41
C LYS A 43 -1.71 -38.93 13.84
N THR A 44 -1.53 -38.87 12.52
CA THR A 44 -0.28 -39.23 11.81
C THR A 44 0.23 -38.17 10.85
N LYS A 45 -0.55 -37.11 10.57
CA LYS A 45 -0.16 -36.05 9.63
C LYS A 45 -0.77 -34.70 10.02
N CYS A 46 0.03 -33.65 10.08
CA CYS A 46 -0.43 -32.27 10.14
C CYS A 46 -0.40 -31.64 8.73
N ARG A 47 -1.51 -31.02 8.30
CA ARG A 47 -1.60 -30.29 7.03
C ARG A 47 -1.60 -28.76 7.23
N LEU A 48 -1.39 -28.30 8.45
CA LEU A 48 -1.19 -26.89 8.75
C LEU A 48 0.26 -26.54 8.42
N SER A 49 0.45 -25.42 7.73
CA SER A 49 1.80 -24.88 7.58
C SER A 49 2.29 -24.27 8.90
N ASP A 50 3.59 -24.12 9.01
CA ASP A 50 4.26 -23.48 10.15
C ASP A 50 3.69 -22.06 10.41
N GLU A 51 3.36 -21.33 9.35
CA GLU A 51 2.79 -19.97 9.42
C GLU A 51 1.31 -19.99 9.85
N GLU A 52 0.53 -20.96 9.36
CA GLU A 52 -0.85 -21.15 9.80
C GLU A 52 -0.90 -21.46 11.31
N LEU A 53 0.06 -22.22 11.84
CA LEU A 53 0.14 -22.55 13.26
C LEU A 53 0.44 -21.33 14.14
N VAL A 54 1.40 -20.50 13.74
CA VAL A 54 1.74 -19.25 14.46
C VAL A 54 0.55 -18.30 14.49
N LEU A 55 -0.12 -18.10 13.35
CA LEU A 55 -1.28 -17.21 13.26
C LEU A 55 -2.50 -17.76 14.01
N LEU A 56 -2.68 -19.09 14.05
CA LEU A 56 -3.71 -19.72 14.88
C LEU A 56 -3.42 -19.55 16.38
N ALA A 57 -2.15 -19.63 16.81
CA ALA A 57 -1.76 -19.39 18.20
C ALA A 57 -2.06 -17.94 18.63
N LEU A 58 -1.71 -16.98 17.79
CA LEU A 58 -2.00 -15.56 18.02
C LEU A 58 -3.50 -15.27 17.96
N ALA A 59 -4.25 -15.91 17.06
CA ALA A 59 -5.70 -15.76 16.98
C ALA A 59 -6.40 -16.35 18.21
N TYR A 60 -5.87 -17.46 18.73
CA TYR A 60 -6.39 -18.10 19.93
C TYR A 60 -6.25 -17.23 21.17
N SER A 61 -5.19 -16.43 21.23
CA SER A 61 -4.86 -15.52 22.35
C SER A 61 -5.06 -14.05 21.96
N SER A 62 -6.07 -13.76 21.14
CA SER A 62 -6.34 -12.42 20.61
C SER A 62 -6.31 -11.35 21.70
N ASP A 63 -5.60 -10.25 21.45
CA ASP A 63 -5.32 -9.14 22.37
C ASP A 63 -4.38 -9.44 23.56
N GLU A 64 -3.90 -10.68 23.68
CA GLU A 64 -2.84 -11.06 24.62
C GLU A 64 -1.48 -11.07 23.92
N TRP A 65 -0.42 -10.83 24.70
CA TRP A 65 0.96 -10.88 24.21
C TRP A 65 1.52 -12.26 24.49
N LEU A 66 1.96 -12.96 23.44
CA LEU A 66 2.56 -14.28 23.52
C LEU A 66 4.08 -14.22 23.31
N LEU A 67 4.81 -14.88 24.19
CA LEU A 67 6.20 -15.24 23.97
C LEU A 67 6.31 -16.33 22.90
N VAL A 68 7.47 -16.40 22.27
CA VAL A 68 7.82 -17.47 21.32
C VAL A 68 7.62 -18.87 21.92
N SER A 69 7.98 -19.05 23.19
CA SER A 69 7.77 -20.31 23.92
C SER A 69 6.29 -20.66 24.04
N GLN A 70 5.43 -19.68 24.28
CA GLN A 70 3.97 -19.86 24.41
C GLN A 70 3.30 -20.19 23.07
N ILE A 71 3.85 -19.70 21.95
CA ILE A 71 3.41 -20.11 20.60
C ILE A 71 3.74 -21.60 20.36
N GLY A 72 4.92 -22.04 20.80
CA GLY A 72 5.30 -23.46 20.76
C GLY A 72 4.41 -24.33 21.66
N GLU A 73 4.16 -23.87 22.89
CA GLU A 73 3.27 -24.53 23.85
C GLU A 73 1.84 -24.67 23.33
N PHE A 74 1.32 -23.67 22.62
CA PHE A 74 0.04 -23.76 21.94
C PHE A 74 -0.01 -24.92 20.95
N ALA A 75 1.04 -25.10 20.13
CA ALA A 75 1.12 -26.19 19.17
C ALA A 75 1.16 -27.56 19.88
N PHE A 76 1.94 -27.69 20.97
CA PHE A 76 1.98 -28.91 21.77
C PHE A 76 0.67 -29.20 22.49
N THR A 77 -0.09 -28.19 22.90
CA THR A 77 -1.32 -28.40 23.68
C THR A 77 -2.54 -28.62 22.81
N ASN A 78 -2.58 -28.04 21.60
CA ASN A 78 -3.80 -28.00 20.78
C ASN A 78 -3.73 -28.86 19.51
N VAL A 79 -2.54 -29.32 19.09
CA VAL A 79 -2.35 -30.10 17.87
C VAL A 79 -1.90 -31.53 18.23
N VAL A 80 -2.82 -32.49 18.08
CA VAL A 80 -2.65 -33.91 18.45
C VAL A 80 -1.46 -34.56 17.75
N PHE A 81 -1.14 -34.13 16.52
CA PHE A 81 0.03 -34.59 15.81
C PHE A 81 1.33 -34.30 16.58
N PHE A 82 1.51 -33.07 17.08
CA PHE A 82 2.71 -32.69 17.83
C PHE A 82 2.72 -33.28 19.24
N GLN A 83 1.56 -33.48 19.87
CA GLN A 83 1.45 -34.24 21.13
C GLN A 83 2.00 -35.66 20.99
N ARG A 84 1.64 -36.35 19.91
CA ARG A 84 2.11 -37.71 19.64
C ARG A 84 3.59 -37.73 19.29
N GLN A 85 4.09 -36.78 18.51
CA GLN A 85 5.53 -36.69 18.24
C GLN A 85 6.33 -36.45 19.52
N ALA A 86 5.87 -35.56 20.40
CA ALA A 86 6.49 -35.33 21.70
C ALA A 86 6.43 -36.60 22.56
N ALA A 87 5.27 -37.25 22.67
CA ALA A 87 5.13 -38.48 23.44
C ALA A 87 5.98 -39.64 22.89
N GLN A 88 6.12 -39.77 21.56
CA GLN A 88 7.01 -40.74 20.94
C GLN A 88 8.48 -40.43 21.24
N PHE A 89 8.87 -39.15 21.22
CA PHE A 89 10.20 -38.71 21.60
C PHE A 89 10.53 -39.01 23.07
N PHE A 90 9.58 -38.80 23.98
CA PHE A 90 9.79 -39.03 25.42
C PHE A 90 9.58 -40.48 25.88
N PHE A 91 8.76 -41.28 25.20
CA PHE A 91 8.30 -42.60 25.68
C PHE A 91 8.50 -43.80 24.71
N GLY A 92 9.08 -43.66 23.51
CA GLY A 92 9.12 -44.76 22.52
C GLY A 92 10.42 -44.94 21.69
N ARG A 93 10.87 -46.20 21.55
CA ARG A 93 12.01 -46.68 20.72
C ARG A 93 11.72 -46.62 19.21
N SER A 94 12.60 -45.97 18.44
CA SER A 94 13.23 -46.41 17.15
C SER A 94 13.51 -45.25 16.18
N GLY A 95 14.70 -45.30 15.55
CA GLY A 95 15.02 -44.73 14.23
C GLY A 95 15.10 -43.21 14.13
N TYR A 96 16.31 -42.67 14.21
CA TYR A 96 16.62 -41.29 13.83
C TYR A 96 16.02 -40.91 12.47
N GLN A 97 15.25 -39.81 12.40
CA GLN A 97 15.54 -38.62 11.56
C GLN A 97 14.46 -37.51 11.67
N THR A 98 14.94 -36.32 12.07
CA THR A 98 14.59 -34.98 11.56
C THR A 98 13.24 -34.29 11.81
N HIS A 99 12.37 -34.73 12.72
CA HIS A 99 11.09 -34.00 12.94
C HIS A 99 10.99 -33.21 14.27
N GLY A 100 11.75 -33.57 15.30
CA GLY A 100 11.75 -32.84 16.59
C GLY A 100 12.45 -31.48 16.53
N GLN A 101 13.42 -31.28 15.63
CA GLN A 101 14.12 -30.00 15.44
C GLN A 101 13.24 -28.93 14.80
N GLY A 102 12.27 -29.33 13.95
CA GLY A 102 11.44 -28.39 13.20
C GLY A 102 10.62 -27.42 14.07
N ILE A 103 10.25 -27.82 15.29
CA ILE A 103 9.37 -27.05 16.19
C ILE A 103 10.16 -26.07 17.09
N HIS A 104 11.34 -26.46 17.58
CA HIS A 104 12.24 -25.50 18.23
C HIS A 104 12.79 -24.48 17.22
N ASP A 105 12.96 -24.90 15.97
CA ASP A 105 13.24 -24.00 14.87
C ASP A 105 12.00 -23.20 14.43
N LEU A 106 10.77 -23.69 14.63
CA LEU A 106 9.54 -22.92 14.39
C LEU A 106 9.54 -21.68 15.28
N ALA A 107 9.74 -21.86 16.59
CA ALA A 107 9.95 -20.80 17.57
C ALA A 107 11.03 -19.79 17.12
N ARG A 108 12.20 -20.28 16.69
CA ARG A 108 13.33 -19.44 16.28
C ARG A 108 13.09 -18.71 14.95
N ARG A 109 12.28 -19.28 14.06
CA ARG A 109 11.97 -18.73 12.72
C ARG A 109 10.69 -17.89 12.67
N VAL A 110 9.85 -17.92 13.72
CA VAL A 110 8.63 -17.09 13.88
C VAL A 110 8.90 -15.63 13.55
N GLU A 111 10.07 -15.09 13.92
CA GLU A 111 10.40 -13.69 13.65
C GLU A 111 10.56 -13.38 12.15
N SER A 112 11.18 -14.28 11.38
CA SER A 112 11.29 -14.15 9.92
C SER A 112 9.91 -14.32 9.25
N TYR A 113 9.09 -15.24 9.78
CA TYR A 113 7.78 -15.55 9.22
C TYR A 113 6.72 -14.48 9.49
N LEU A 114 6.68 -13.89 10.68
CA LEU A 114 5.73 -12.83 11.02
C LEU A 114 5.96 -11.54 10.23
N ARG A 115 7.21 -11.26 9.82
CA ARG A 115 7.53 -10.12 8.92
C ARG A 115 6.97 -10.29 7.50
N THR A 116 6.56 -11.51 7.13
CA THR A 116 6.17 -11.85 5.75
C THR A 116 4.67 -11.67 5.48
N TYR A 117 3.83 -11.50 6.51
CA TYR A 117 2.37 -11.46 6.34
C TYR A 117 1.76 -10.07 6.52
N GLY A 118 0.93 -9.67 5.56
CA GLY A 118 0.10 -8.46 5.60
C GLY A 118 -1.07 -8.50 6.59
N ILE A 119 -0.92 -9.24 7.70
CA ILE A 119 -1.85 -9.25 8.84
C ILE A 119 -1.15 -8.48 9.97
N PRO A 120 -1.77 -7.47 10.60
CA PRO A 120 -1.12 -6.66 11.61
C PRO A 120 -0.84 -7.49 12.87
N VAL A 121 0.41 -7.91 13.02
CA VAL A 121 0.96 -8.54 14.22
C VAL A 121 1.88 -7.53 14.89
N HIS A 122 1.62 -7.23 16.15
CA HIS A 122 2.42 -6.32 16.94
C HIS A 122 3.54 -7.09 17.65
N SER A 123 4.71 -6.47 17.82
CA SER A 123 5.82 -7.03 18.60
C SER A 123 6.36 -6.03 19.62
N LYS A 124 6.72 -6.51 20.82
CA LYS A 124 7.39 -5.71 21.87
C LYS A 124 8.37 -6.57 22.67
N HIS A 125 9.25 -5.97 23.45
CA HIS A 125 10.10 -6.70 24.42
C HIS A 125 9.47 -6.67 25.82
N ASN A 126 9.63 -7.77 26.58
CA ASN A 126 9.24 -7.84 28.00
C ASN A 126 10.38 -7.35 28.92
N SER A 127 10.14 -7.33 30.24
CA SER A 127 11.11 -6.93 31.27
C SER A 127 12.37 -7.80 31.30
N SER A 128 12.32 -9.02 30.77
CA SER A 128 13.44 -9.95 30.63
C SER A 128 14.09 -9.90 29.24
N ASN A 129 13.84 -8.83 28.47
CA ASN A 129 14.31 -8.60 27.10
C ASN A 129 13.85 -9.62 26.05
N GLN A 130 12.84 -10.44 26.36
CA GLN A 130 12.28 -11.41 25.42
C GLN A 130 11.21 -10.77 24.54
N LYS A 131 11.23 -11.12 23.26
CA LYS A 131 10.27 -10.60 22.27
C LYS A 131 8.92 -11.31 22.39
N MET A 132 7.86 -10.52 22.47
CA MET A 132 6.46 -10.95 22.53
C MET A 132 5.71 -10.47 21.29
N TYR A 133 4.68 -11.22 20.91
CA TYR A 133 3.84 -10.96 19.74
C TYR A 133 2.36 -10.90 20.12
N SER A 134 1.58 -10.06 19.46
CA SER A 134 0.13 -9.98 19.66
C SER A 134 -0.59 -9.70 18.35
N MET A 135 -1.83 -10.15 18.25
CA MET A 135 -2.73 -9.87 17.13
C MET A 135 -4.04 -9.31 17.69
N THR A 136 -4.54 -8.24 17.06
CA THR A 136 -5.81 -7.63 17.45
C THR A 136 -6.98 -8.58 17.18
N ALA A 137 -8.04 -8.51 17.99
CA ALA A 137 -9.25 -9.32 17.79
C ALA A 137 -9.84 -9.19 16.37
N GLY A 138 -9.78 -8.00 15.76
CA GLY A 138 -10.24 -7.78 14.39
C GLY A 138 -9.41 -8.55 13.35
N ALA A 139 -8.07 -8.53 13.50
CA ALA A 139 -7.17 -9.29 12.64
C ALA A 139 -7.32 -10.80 12.85
N ALA A 140 -7.47 -11.23 14.11
CA ALA A 140 -7.74 -12.62 14.47
C ALA A 140 -9.04 -13.14 13.85
N TYR A 141 -10.12 -12.35 13.89
CA TYR A 141 -11.40 -12.72 13.30
C TYR A 141 -11.32 -12.83 11.78
N ALA A 142 -10.69 -11.86 11.11
CA ALA A 142 -10.54 -11.87 9.65
C ALA A 142 -9.71 -13.08 9.16
N PHE A 143 -8.59 -13.36 9.84
CA PHE A 143 -7.75 -14.51 9.55
C PHE A 143 -8.50 -15.83 9.75
N THR A 144 -9.09 -16.03 10.92
CA THR A 144 -9.78 -17.28 11.25
C THR A 144 -11.00 -17.52 10.36
N LYS A 145 -11.75 -16.48 10.00
CA LYS A 145 -12.88 -16.59 9.05
C LYS A 145 -12.39 -17.07 7.67
N ARG A 146 -11.33 -16.47 7.14
CA ARG A 146 -10.77 -16.84 5.83
C ARG A 146 -10.27 -18.28 5.80
N LEU A 147 -9.54 -18.69 6.84
CA LEU A 147 -9.02 -20.04 6.93
C LEU A 147 -10.14 -21.06 7.14
N TYR A 148 -11.15 -20.73 7.95
CA TYR A 148 -12.32 -21.57 8.17
C TYR A 148 -13.10 -21.84 6.87
N SER A 149 -13.41 -20.82 6.07
CA SER A 149 -14.07 -20.99 4.76
C SER A 149 -13.26 -21.89 3.81
N LYS A 150 -11.92 -21.75 3.81
CA LYS A 150 -11.03 -22.60 3.01
C LYS A 150 -11.05 -24.07 3.44
N CYS A 151 -11.31 -24.36 4.71
CA CYS A 151 -11.27 -25.72 5.22
C CYS A 151 -12.63 -26.42 5.07
N PHE A 152 -13.73 -25.74 5.32
CA PHE A 152 -15.05 -26.37 5.39
C PHE A 152 -15.90 -26.24 4.12
N GLY A 153 -15.48 -25.41 3.14
CA GLY A 153 -16.29 -25.14 1.95
C GLY A 153 -17.56 -24.35 2.29
N ASP A 154 -17.93 -23.38 1.46
CA ASP A 154 -19.14 -22.60 1.73
C ASP A 154 -20.39 -23.43 1.41
N GLY A 155 -20.98 -24.04 2.45
CA GLY A 155 -22.37 -24.50 2.47
C GLY A 155 -23.36 -23.34 2.53
N LEU A 156 -23.15 -22.32 1.70
CA LEU A 156 -24.01 -21.16 1.52
C LEU A 156 -24.02 -20.78 0.02
N ALA A 157 -24.30 -21.78 -0.81
CA ALA A 157 -24.74 -21.61 -2.17
C ALA A 157 -26.29 -21.55 -2.19
N ILE A 158 -26.83 -20.34 -2.05
CA ILE A 158 -28.13 -19.88 -2.60
C ILE A 158 -27.91 -18.37 -2.87
N ALA A 159 -27.93 -17.81 -4.07
CA ALA A 159 -28.42 -18.27 -5.36
C ALA A 159 -27.59 -17.63 -6.49
N GLU A 160 -27.17 -18.44 -7.45
CA GLU A 160 -27.05 -18.00 -8.84
C GLU A 160 -28.43 -18.11 -9.47
N GLN A 161 -29.11 -16.97 -9.62
CA GLN A 161 -29.92 -16.60 -10.80
C GLN A 161 -30.63 -15.27 -10.50
N ALA A 162 -29.89 -14.18 -10.75
CA ALA A 162 -30.33 -12.83 -11.15
C ALA A 162 -29.26 -11.81 -10.68
N THR A 163 -28.35 -11.46 -11.59
CA THR A 163 -27.65 -10.15 -11.62
C THR A 163 -27.14 -9.58 -10.28
N SER A 164 -26.31 -10.30 -9.54
CA SER A 164 -25.83 -9.82 -8.23
C SER A 164 -24.43 -9.20 -8.32
N SER A 165 -24.41 -7.88 -8.46
CA SER A 165 -23.24 -7.00 -8.29
C SER A 165 -22.35 -7.43 -7.12
N CYS A 166 -21.03 -7.36 -7.33
CA CYS A 166 -20.02 -7.47 -6.28
C CYS A 166 -20.52 -6.76 -5.01
N LEU A 167 -20.59 -7.44 -3.86
CA LEU A 167 -21.15 -6.85 -2.63
C LEU A 167 -20.46 -5.52 -2.25
N PHE A 168 -19.18 -5.39 -2.60
CA PHE A 168 -18.44 -4.15 -2.47
C PHE A 168 -19.00 -3.04 -3.38
N MET A 169 -19.40 -3.36 -4.61
CA MET A 169 -20.08 -2.45 -5.55
C MET A 169 -21.51 -2.07 -5.12
N LYS A 170 -22.10 -2.75 -4.12
CA LYS A 170 -23.37 -2.35 -3.49
C LYS A 170 -23.19 -1.22 -2.46
N ILE A 171 -21.96 -1.01 -1.97
CA ILE A 171 -21.62 0.12 -1.08
C ILE A 171 -21.64 1.41 -1.91
N PRO A 172 -22.17 2.55 -1.43
CA PRO A 172 -22.10 3.81 -2.17
C PRO A 172 -20.68 4.19 -2.60
N LEU A 173 -20.55 4.79 -3.79
CA LEU A 173 -19.26 5.15 -4.39
C LEU A 173 -18.41 6.00 -3.43
N GLU A 174 -19.04 6.93 -2.71
CA GLU A 174 -18.38 7.84 -1.77
C GLU A 174 -17.68 7.08 -0.64
N VAL A 175 -18.28 5.98 -0.18
CA VAL A 175 -17.71 5.12 0.85
C VAL A 175 -16.62 4.24 0.26
N ARG A 176 -16.81 3.69 -0.95
CA ARG A 176 -15.76 2.93 -1.66
C ARG A 176 -14.50 3.76 -1.87
N VAL A 177 -14.64 5.01 -2.30
CA VAL A 177 -13.52 5.95 -2.48
C VAL A 177 -12.77 6.20 -1.17
N LYS A 178 -13.48 6.34 -0.04
CA LYS A 178 -12.83 6.44 1.29
C LYS A 178 -12.07 5.17 1.65
N ILE A 179 -12.61 3.99 1.32
CA ILE A 179 -11.92 2.72 1.55
C ILE A 179 -10.66 2.63 0.67
N TYR A 180 -10.75 2.98 -0.61
CA TYR A 180 -9.58 3.03 -1.50
C TYR A 180 -8.52 3.99 -0.97
N HIS A 181 -8.94 5.18 -0.50
CA HIS A 181 -8.05 6.16 0.08
C HIS A 181 -7.32 5.58 1.30
N LEU A 182 -8.03 4.94 2.23
CA LEU A 182 -7.44 4.33 3.42
C LEU A 182 -6.43 3.22 3.10
N ILE A 183 -6.69 2.44 2.05
CA ILE A 183 -5.83 1.30 1.67
C ILE A 183 -4.64 1.75 0.84
N LEU A 184 -4.86 2.62 -0.15
CA LEU A 184 -3.88 2.93 -1.19
C LEU A 184 -3.06 4.18 -0.88
N LYS A 185 -3.51 5.06 0.02
CA LYS A 185 -2.72 6.23 0.43
C LYS A 185 -1.81 5.87 1.59
N VAL A 186 -0.52 6.04 1.38
CA VAL A 186 0.49 5.88 2.43
C VAL A 186 0.68 7.23 3.12
N SER A 187 -0.27 7.57 4.01
CA SER A 187 -0.37 8.90 4.61
C SER A 187 0.85 9.25 5.45
N GLY A 188 1.41 10.44 5.22
CA GLY A 188 2.62 10.91 5.92
C GLY A 188 3.91 10.33 5.36
N PHE A 189 3.86 9.61 4.24
CA PHE A 189 5.04 9.04 3.60
C PHE A 189 5.10 9.36 2.11
N ARG A 190 6.32 9.38 1.59
CA ARG A 190 6.65 9.42 0.17
C ARG A 190 7.09 8.04 -0.29
N LEU A 191 6.65 7.63 -1.46
CA LEU A 191 6.97 6.36 -2.06
C LEU A 191 8.18 6.52 -2.98
N LEU A 192 9.34 6.08 -2.52
CA LEU A 192 10.51 5.90 -3.36
C LEU A 192 10.27 4.70 -4.29
N VAL A 193 10.34 4.97 -5.59
CA VAL A 193 10.13 3.96 -6.63
C VAL A 193 11.44 3.21 -6.88
N GLY A 194 11.50 1.96 -6.45
CA GLY A 194 12.61 1.05 -6.68
C GLY A 194 12.36 0.09 -7.84
N ASN A 195 13.32 -0.81 -8.09
CA ASN A 195 13.16 -1.87 -9.07
C ASN A 195 12.16 -2.91 -8.55
N ARG A 196 10.90 -2.82 -9.00
CA ARG A 196 9.76 -3.70 -8.63
C ARG A 196 9.31 -3.62 -7.16
N SER A 197 9.75 -2.61 -6.41
CA SER A 197 9.35 -2.39 -5.02
C SER A 197 9.09 -0.90 -4.75
N PHE A 198 8.32 -0.62 -3.69
CA PHE A 198 8.23 0.71 -3.11
C PHE A 198 8.90 0.71 -1.75
N VAL A 199 9.54 1.82 -1.42
CA VAL A 199 10.05 2.10 -0.09
C VAL A 199 9.39 3.38 0.40
N ALA A 200 8.89 3.39 1.64
CA ALA A 200 8.19 4.54 2.20
C ALA A 200 9.15 5.35 3.08
N HIS A 201 9.30 6.63 2.79
CA HIS A 201 10.08 7.57 3.61
C HIS A 201 9.15 8.61 4.22
N ASP A 202 9.40 9.03 5.46
CA ASP A 202 8.58 10.04 6.12
C ASP A 202 8.54 11.34 5.30
N GLU A 203 7.33 11.86 5.04
CA GLU A 203 7.12 13.09 4.28
C GLU A 203 7.64 14.33 5.03
N ARG A 204 7.73 14.27 6.36
CA ARG A 204 8.23 15.36 7.22
C ARG A 204 9.74 15.56 7.09
N VAL A 205 10.48 14.46 6.90
CA VAL A 205 11.92 14.52 6.64
C VAL A 205 12.11 15.08 5.25
N PRO A 206 12.94 16.09 4.99
CA PRO A 206 13.20 16.55 3.64
C PRO A 206 13.85 15.47 2.76
N ILE A 207 13.62 15.51 1.44
CA ILE A 207 14.04 14.44 0.54
C ILE A 207 15.57 14.30 0.48
N TRP A 208 16.30 15.40 0.64
CA TRP A 208 17.76 15.47 0.65
C TRP A 208 18.39 15.02 1.98
N GLU A 209 17.61 14.91 3.06
CA GLU A 209 18.03 14.41 4.37
C GLU A 209 17.69 12.94 4.58
N THR A 210 16.96 12.34 3.63
CA THR A 210 16.44 10.99 3.78
C THR A 210 17.59 9.97 3.77
N CYS A 211 17.79 9.27 4.88
CA CYS A 211 18.77 8.20 5.02
C CYS A 211 18.15 6.83 4.74
N SER A 212 18.98 5.83 4.40
CA SER A 212 18.52 4.45 4.18
C SER A 212 17.87 3.83 5.41
N GLN A 213 18.17 4.36 6.60
CA GLN A 213 17.62 3.90 7.89
C GLN A 213 16.22 4.45 8.17
N ASP A 214 15.80 5.55 7.54
CA ASP A 214 14.48 6.18 7.72
C ASP A 214 13.39 5.53 6.85
N ALA A 215 13.73 4.40 6.23
CA ALA A 215 12.96 3.78 5.18
C ALA A 215 12.09 2.65 5.73
N LEU A 216 10.77 2.77 5.62
CA LEU A 216 9.84 1.68 5.89
C LEU A 216 9.72 0.81 4.64
N THR A 217 9.92 -0.50 4.84
CA THR A 217 9.70 -1.48 3.78
C THR A 217 8.21 -1.67 3.56
N MET A 218 7.73 -1.39 2.35
CA MET A 218 6.33 -1.62 1.98
C MET A 218 6.08 -3.11 1.70
N PRO A 219 4.83 -3.59 1.83
CA PRO A 219 4.44 -4.89 1.32
C PRO A 219 4.78 -5.01 -0.18
N PRO A 220 4.93 -6.25 -0.70
CA PRO A 220 5.14 -6.47 -2.12
C PRO A 220 4.11 -5.70 -2.97
N VAL A 221 4.57 -5.07 -4.05
CA VAL A 221 3.75 -4.19 -4.91
C VAL A 221 2.50 -4.91 -5.40
N GLN A 222 2.60 -6.20 -5.69
CA GLN A 222 1.48 -7.03 -6.14
C GLN A 222 0.40 -7.16 -5.06
N SER A 223 0.80 -7.26 -3.78
CA SER A 223 -0.14 -7.32 -2.66
C SER A 223 -0.74 -5.95 -2.36
N PHE A 224 0.08 -4.90 -2.38
CA PHE A 224 -0.38 -3.54 -2.12
C PHE A 224 -1.32 -3.01 -3.21
N LEU A 225 -1.02 -3.30 -4.47
CA LEU A 225 -1.85 -2.91 -5.62
C LEU A 225 -2.86 -3.99 -6.04
N ALA A 226 -3.07 -5.03 -5.21
CA ALA A 226 -3.99 -6.13 -5.53
C ALA A 226 -5.40 -5.63 -5.83
N LEU A 227 -5.84 -4.57 -5.13
CA LEU A 227 -7.13 -3.93 -5.33
C LEU A 227 -7.33 -3.42 -6.77
N LEU A 228 -6.26 -2.95 -7.42
CA LEU A 228 -6.29 -2.49 -8.80
C LEU A 228 -6.44 -3.65 -9.80
N SER A 229 -6.32 -4.90 -9.36
CA SER A 229 -6.36 -6.09 -10.22
C SER A 229 -7.67 -6.88 -10.09
N VAL A 230 -8.67 -6.37 -9.36
CA VAL A 230 -9.89 -7.13 -9.02
C VAL A 230 -10.90 -7.15 -10.17
N ASN A 231 -11.43 -6.01 -10.57
CA ASN A 231 -12.31 -5.86 -11.72
C ASN A 231 -12.15 -4.46 -12.34
N LYS A 232 -12.76 -4.24 -13.52
CA LYS A 232 -12.61 -2.98 -14.26
C LYS A 232 -13.18 -1.78 -13.49
N ASP A 233 -14.35 -1.93 -12.86
CA ASP A 233 -14.98 -0.83 -12.14
C ASP A 233 -14.17 -0.38 -10.92
N ILE A 234 -13.71 -1.32 -10.09
CA ILE A 234 -12.82 -1.04 -8.95
C ILE A 234 -11.51 -0.45 -9.45
N PHE A 235 -10.96 -0.95 -10.56
CA PHE A 235 -9.76 -0.36 -11.14
C PHE A 235 -9.97 1.12 -11.50
N GLU A 236 -11.04 1.44 -12.23
CA GLU A 236 -11.33 2.83 -12.64
C GLU A 236 -11.58 3.76 -11.44
N GLU A 237 -12.18 3.27 -10.36
CA GLU A 237 -12.41 4.07 -9.16
C GLU A 237 -11.17 4.20 -8.25
N ALA A 238 -10.40 3.13 -8.09
CA ALA A 238 -9.30 3.06 -7.12
C ALA A 238 -7.96 3.53 -7.68
N MET A 239 -7.71 3.33 -8.98
CA MET A 239 -6.47 3.74 -9.65
C MET A 239 -6.21 5.26 -9.49
N PRO A 240 -7.20 6.14 -9.70
CA PRO A 240 -7.02 7.57 -9.48
C PRO A 240 -6.60 7.87 -8.05
N GLU A 241 -7.18 7.21 -7.04
CA GLU A 241 -6.84 7.48 -5.64
C GLU A 241 -5.39 7.11 -5.32
N PHE A 242 -4.87 6.01 -5.87
CA PHE A 242 -3.46 5.66 -5.68
C PHE A 242 -2.51 6.72 -6.27
N PHE A 243 -2.66 7.07 -7.55
CA PHE A 243 -1.72 7.98 -8.21
C PHE A 243 -1.90 9.44 -7.80
N ARG A 244 -3.12 9.83 -7.40
CA ARG A 244 -3.45 11.22 -7.02
C ARG A 244 -2.98 11.59 -5.63
N GLN A 245 -3.12 10.68 -4.68
CA GLN A 245 -2.94 10.99 -3.26
C GLN A 245 -1.51 10.76 -2.78
N ASN A 246 -0.79 9.83 -3.41
CA ASN A 246 0.58 9.50 -3.01
C ASN A 246 1.60 10.45 -3.62
N HIS A 247 2.69 10.64 -2.90
CA HIS A 247 3.88 11.34 -3.36
C HIS A 247 4.89 10.32 -3.88
N PHE A 248 5.26 10.42 -5.15
CA PHE A 248 6.24 9.52 -5.76
C PHE A 248 7.62 10.18 -5.85
N GLN A 249 8.62 9.51 -5.29
CA GLN A 249 10.02 9.91 -5.33
C GLN A 249 10.79 8.98 -6.27
N PHE A 250 11.65 9.57 -7.11
CA PHE A 250 12.50 8.87 -8.06
C PHE A 250 13.96 9.17 -7.78
N THR A 251 14.80 8.14 -7.83
CA THR A 251 16.25 8.24 -7.57
C THR A 251 16.97 9.04 -8.64
N ASP A 252 16.45 9.09 -9.86
CA ASP A 252 17.02 9.81 -10.99
C ASP A 252 15.99 10.00 -12.13
N MET A 253 16.39 10.68 -13.21
CA MET A 253 15.53 10.84 -14.39
C MET A 253 15.30 9.53 -15.16
N SER A 254 16.15 8.52 -14.99
CA SER A 254 16.04 7.21 -15.65
C SER A 254 14.88 6.40 -15.08
N SER A 255 14.86 6.27 -13.74
CA SER A 255 13.80 5.61 -12.98
C SER A 255 12.45 6.28 -13.19
N LEU A 256 12.42 7.62 -13.22
CA LEU A 256 11.21 8.35 -13.58
C LEU A 256 10.72 7.98 -14.97
N LYS A 257 11.60 8.03 -15.97
CA LYS A 257 11.26 7.72 -17.37
C LYS A 257 10.70 6.29 -17.48
N GLU A 258 11.38 5.31 -16.91
CA GLU A 258 11.00 3.90 -16.95
C GLU A 258 9.63 3.69 -16.27
N PHE A 259 9.44 4.23 -15.08
CA PHE A 259 8.17 4.14 -14.38
C PHE A 259 7.02 4.77 -15.17
N PHE A 260 7.22 5.99 -15.69
CA PHE A 260 6.21 6.72 -16.46
C PHE A 260 5.84 6.02 -17.77
N HIS A 261 6.79 5.31 -18.37
CA HIS A 261 6.53 4.46 -19.53
C HIS A 261 5.69 3.23 -19.14
N ASN A 262 6.09 2.53 -18.08
CA ASN A 262 5.47 1.28 -17.63
C ASN A 262 4.03 1.45 -17.14
N ILE A 263 3.71 2.56 -16.46
CA ILE A 263 2.33 2.81 -16.00
C ILE A 263 1.38 3.27 -17.12
N GLY A 264 1.93 3.70 -18.26
CA GLY A 264 1.16 4.21 -19.39
C GLY A 264 0.50 5.58 -19.16
N PRO A 265 -0.09 6.17 -20.21
CA PRO A 265 -0.61 7.55 -20.19
C PRO A 265 -1.84 7.71 -19.29
N ILE A 266 -2.72 6.70 -19.22
CA ILE A 266 -3.96 6.77 -18.43
C ILE A 266 -3.64 6.99 -16.96
N ARG A 267 -2.78 6.16 -16.37
CA ARG A 267 -2.41 6.25 -14.95
C ARG A 267 -1.62 7.52 -14.64
N ARG A 268 -0.74 7.92 -15.55
CA ARG A 268 0.12 9.09 -15.40
C ARG A 268 -0.65 10.41 -15.31
N LYS A 269 -1.84 10.50 -15.93
CA LYS A 269 -2.75 11.65 -15.80
C LYS A 269 -3.30 11.85 -14.40
N HIS A 270 -3.15 10.89 -13.49
CA HIS A 270 -3.61 11.04 -12.11
C HIS A 270 -2.50 11.48 -11.16
N MET A 271 -1.23 11.47 -11.60
CA MET A 271 -0.09 11.81 -10.75
C MET A 271 -0.02 13.30 -10.42
N ARG A 272 -0.02 13.62 -9.12
CA ARG A 272 0.00 15.02 -8.64
C ARG A 272 1.30 15.45 -7.99
N ASN A 273 1.94 14.55 -7.25
CA ASN A 273 3.07 14.87 -6.38
C ASN A 273 4.28 14.03 -6.77
N VAL A 274 5.31 14.68 -7.32
CA VAL A 274 6.52 14.02 -7.82
C VAL A 274 7.77 14.69 -7.28
N SER A 275 8.76 13.88 -6.91
CA SER A 275 10.11 14.33 -6.63
C SER A 275 11.12 13.50 -7.39
N VAL A 276 12.13 14.15 -7.95
CA VAL A 276 13.13 13.47 -8.75
C VAL A 276 14.48 14.15 -8.62
N HIS A 277 15.54 13.34 -8.51
CA HIS A 277 16.90 13.83 -8.68
C HIS A 277 17.19 14.04 -10.16
N TYR A 278 17.66 15.24 -10.50
CA TYR A 278 17.92 15.62 -11.89
C TYR A 278 19.28 15.11 -12.38
N ASP A 279 19.51 13.82 -12.20
CA ASP A 279 20.71 13.14 -12.63
C ASP A 279 20.51 12.44 -13.97
N ASN A 280 21.59 11.92 -14.54
CA ASN A 280 21.62 11.25 -15.83
C ASN A 280 21.05 12.10 -17.00
N LEU A 281 21.78 13.17 -17.35
CA LEU A 281 21.39 14.13 -18.41
C LEU A 281 21.09 13.49 -19.78
N SER A 282 21.58 12.27 -20.05
CA SER A 282 21.31 11.55 -21.30
C SER A 282 19.81 11.22 -21.49
N VAL A 283 19.10 10.94 -20.39
CA VAL A 283 17.68 10.57 -20.38
C VAL A 283 16.77 11.67 -19.82
N ALA A 284 17.35 12.73 -19.25
CA ALA A 284 16.63 13.85 -18.65
C ALA A 284 15.63 14.51 -19.62
N ALA A 285 15.97 14.62 -20.91
CA ALA A 285 15.07 15.18 -21.92
C ALA A 285 13.78 14.35 -22.09
N ALA A 286 13.92 13.02 -22.10
CA ALA A 286 12.79 12.10 -22.23
C ALA A 286 11.93 12.09 -20.95
N GLY A 287 12.54 11.99 -19.78
CA GLY A 287 11.82 12.04 -18.51
C GLY A 287 11.06 13.36 -18.31
N ALA A 288 11.70 14.49 -18.63
CA ALA A 288 11.06 15.81 -18.56
C ALA A 288 9.90 15.96 -19.56
N ARG A 289 9.97 15.33 -20.73
CA ARG A 289 8.85 15.29 -21.68
C ARG A 289 7.67 14.51 -21.09
N LEU A 290 7.91 13.36 -20.47
CA LEU A 290 6.85 12.56 -19.85
C LEU A 290 6.17 13.29 -18.70
N LEU A 291 6.92 14.12 -17.94
CA LEU A 291 6.35 15.04 -16.94
C LEU A 291 5.41 16.06 -17.58
N THR A 292 5.75 16.62 -18.75
CA THR A 292 4.89 17.59 -19.45
C THR A 292 3.58 17.02 -19.95
N GLU A 293 3.50 15.71 -20.12
CA GLU A 293 2.28 15.00 -20.53
C GLU A 293 1.31 14.78 -19.35
N SER A 294 1.76 15.02 -18.10
CA SER A 294 0.92 15.00 -16.90
C SER A 294 0.29 16.37 -16.67
N ASP A 295 -0.96 16.52 -17.08
CA ASP A 295 -1.78 17.73 -16.95
C ASP A 295 -2.33 17.94 -15.52
N THR A 296 -2.12 17.02 -14.59
CA THR A 296 -2.63 17.13 -13.21
C THR A 296 -1.54 17.31 -12.16
N LEU A 297 -0.27 17.41 -12.57
CA LEU A 297 0.83 17.63 -11.65
C LEU A 297 0.60 18.94 -10.87
N GLN A 298 0.76 18.89 -9.55
CA GLN A 298 0.54 20.00 -8.61
C GLN A 298 1.80 20.32 -7.82
N LYS A 299 2.53 19.30 -7.37
CA LYS A 299 3.77 19.44 -6.61
C LYS A 299 4.91 18.77 -7.35
N LEU A 300 5.98 19.52 -7.60
CA LEU A 300 7.19 19.04 -8.23
C LEU A 300 8.40 19.45 -7.38
N THR A 301 9.18 18.49 -6.93
CA THR A 301 10.48 18.74 -6.32
C THR A 301 11.59 18.30 -7.26
N LEU A 302 12.50 19.21 -7.57
CA LEU A 302 13.67 18.92 -8.39
C LEU A 302 14.93 19.00 -7.55
N ILE A 303 15.61 17.87 -7.38
CA ILE A 303 16.85 17.81 -6.60
C ILE A 303 18.01 17.93 -7.59
N MET A 304 18.56 19.14 -7.67
CA MET A 304 19.62 19.47 -8.60
C MET A 304 20.45 20.65 -8.10
N SER A 305 21.67 20.78 -8.59
CA SER A 305 22.41 22.04 -8.62
C SER A 305 22.56 22.53 -10.06
N ALA A 306 22.46 23.83 -10.26
CA ALA A 306 22.61 24.53 -11.52
C ALA A 306 23.43 25.79 -11.28
N ARG A 307 24.71 25.74 -11.66
CA ARG A 307 25.67 26.82 -11.44
C ARG A 307 26.15 27.41 -12.75
N LYS A 308 26.49 28.69 -12.74
CA LYS A 308 27.10 29.40 -13.86
C LYS A 308 28.61 29.48 -13.63
N ASP A 309 29.41 29.04 -14.61
CA ASP A 309 30.86 29.14 -14.56
C ASP A 309 31.33 30.58 -14.91
N PRO A 310 32.58 30.94 -14.57
CA PRO A 310 33.12 32.27 -14.87
C PRO A 310 33.13 32.61 -16.37
N ALA A 311 33.18 31.60 -17.24
CA ALA A 311 33.10 31.75 -18.69
C ALA A 311 31.64 31.92 -19.19
N GLY A 312 30.67 31.97 -18.29
CA GLY A 312 29.25 32.20 -18.59
C GLY A 312 28.44 30.95 -18.94
N HIS A 313 29.02 29.76 -18.91
CA HIS A 313 28.35 28.49 -19.19
C HIS A 313 27.63 27.94 -17.96
N PHE A 314 26.52 27.26 -18.18
CA PHE A 314 25.77 26.57 -17.14
C PHE A 314 26.21 25.12 -17.00
N MET A 315 26.36 24.66 -15.76
CA MET A 315 26.63 23.27 -15.41
C MET A 315 25.54 22.76 -14.46
N ILE A 316 25.16 21.50 -14.62
CA ILE A 316 24.16 20.84 -13.78
C ILE A 316 24.84 19.76 -12.95
N ASN A 317 24.56 19.74 -11.64
CA ASN A 317 25.14 18.81 -10.67
C ASN A 317 26.67 18.79 -10.80
N HIS A 318 27.26 17.60 -10.70
CA HIS A 318 28.68 17.37 -10.95
C HIS A 318 28.98 17.02 -12.42
N SER A 319 28.11 17.41 -13.36
CA SER A 319 28.31 17.10 -14.78
C SER A 319 29.51 17.85 -15.34
N ARG A 320 30.30 17.14 -16.17
CA ARG A 320 31.38 17.74 -16.97
C ARG A 320 30.85 18.53 -18.18
N ARG A 321 29.57 18.38 -18.52
CA ARG A 321 28.96 19.06 -19.68
C ARG A 321 28.65 20.52 -19.33
N LYS A 322 29.05 21.41 -20.23
CA LYS A 322 28.80 22.85 -20.14
C LYS A 322 27.77 23.26 -21.19
N PHE A 323 26.84 24.13 -20.81
CA PHE A 323 25.76 24.60 -21.69
C PHE A 323 25.81 26.11 -21.82
N ALA A 324 25.79 26.63 -23.05
CA ALA A 324 25.80 28.07 -23.27
C ALA A 324 24.54 28.79 -22.73
N THR A 325 23.40 28.09 -22.67
CA THR A 325 22.14 28.63 -22.14
C THR A 325 21.38 27.58 -21.35
N LEU A 326 20.55 28.02 -20.40
CA LEU A 326 19.71 27.12 -19.59
C LEU A 326 18.73 26.29 -20.44
N SER A 327 18.25 26.84 -21.55
CA SER A 327 17.35 26.13 -22.47
C SER A 327 18.01 24.95 -23.19
N LYS A 328 19.35 24.94 -23.30
CA LYS A 328 20.12 23.85 -23.92
C LYS A 328 20.37 22.69 -22.95
N ILE A 329 20.07 22.85 -21.67
CA ILE A 329 20.15 21.75 -20.70
C ILE A 329 19.09 20.69 -21.09
N PRO A 330 19.49 19.41 -21.23
CA PRO A 330 18.56 18.34 -21.59
C PRO A 330 17.35 18.32 -20.66
N GLY A 331 16.15 18.51 -21.22
CA GLY A 331 14.88 18.51 -20.48
C GLY A 331 14.35 19.87 -20.06
N PHE A 332 15.18 20.91 -19.94
CA PHE A 332 14.71 22.25 -19.57
C PHE A 332 13.74 22.85 -20.59
N SER A 333 13.93 22.55 -21.87
CA SER A 333 13.01 22.93 -22.95
C SER A 333 11.63 22.26 -22.84
N SER A 334 11.54 21.10 -22.20
CA SER A 334 10.29 20.44 -21.83
C SER A 334 9.75 21.01 -20.54
N LEU A 335 10.55 21.09 -19.48
CA LEU A 335 10.13 21.61 -18.17
C LEU A 335 9.53 23.02 -18.28
N LYS A 336 10.08 23.90 -19.11
CA LYS A 336 9.53 25.24 -19.34
C LYS A 336 8.11 25.24 -19.92
N ARG A 337 7.60 24.12 -20.44
CA ARG A 337 6.21 23.97 -20.94
C ARG A 337 5.25 23.49 -19.86
N LEU A 338 5.74 23.01 -18.71
CA LEU A 338 4.88 22.71 -17.57
C LEU A 338 4.15 23.98 -17.15
N ARG A 339 2.88 23.84 -16.76
CA ARG A 339 2.02 24.92 -16.29
C ARG A 339 1.17 24.40 -15.13
N GLY A 340 0.73 25.29 -14.26
CA GLY A 340 -0.21 25.00 -13.18
C GLY A 340 0.38 24.18 -12.03
N ILE A 341 1.72 24.18 -11.87
CA ILE A 341 2.34 23.60 -10.66
C ILE A 341 2.15 24.61 -9.53
N GLN A 342 1.55 24.13 -8.43
CA GLN A 342 1.26 24.94 -7.26
C GLN A 342 2.47 25.04 -6.34
N GLN A 343 3.25 23.96 -6.24
CA GLN A 343 4.43 23.90 -5.39
C GLN A 343 5.63 23.38 -6.18
N LEU A 344 6.57 24.27 -6.50
CA LEU A 344 7.88 23.93 -7.05
C LEU A 344 8.93 24.10 -5.95
N THR A 345 9.60 23.02 -5.61
CA THR A 345 10.63 22.98 -4.55
C THR A 345 11.97 22.54 -5.13
N PHE A 346 13.05 23.15 -4.64
CA PHE A 346 14.43 22.78 -4.93
C PHE A 346 15.14 22.42 -3.62
N ASP A 347 16.23 21.67 -3.71
CA ASP A 347 17.09 21.33 -2.57
C ASP A 347 17.85 22.60 -2.09
N PRO A 348 17.61 23.08 -0.85
CA PRO A 348 18.21 24.31 -0.33
C PRO A 348 19.72 24.19 -0.13
N HIS A 349 20.27 22.99 0.01
CA HIS A 349 21.70 22.78 0.22
C HIS A 349 22.50 22.76 -1.09
N ARG A 350 21.82 22.83 -2.24
CA ARG A 350 22.43 22.85 -3.57
C ARG A 350 22.26 24.23 -4.20
N ASP A 351 23.25 24.66 -4.97
CA ASP A 351 23.12 25.89 -5.77
C ASP A 351 22.05 25.70 -6.85
N HIS A 352 20.85 26.23 -6.65
CA HIS A 352 19.70 26.07 -7.55
C HIS A 352 19.13 27.41 -8.02
N ALA A 353 19.70 28.54 -7.58
CA ALA A 353 19.13 29.88 -7.77
C ALA A 353 18.88 30.20 -9.25
N VAL A 354 19.83 29.81 -10.11
CA VAL A 354 19.74 30.03 -11.56
C VAL A 354 18.64 29.19 -12.20
N ALA A 355 18.49 27.93 -11.79
CA ALA A 355 17.43 27.06 -12.30
C ALA A 355 16.05 27.50 -11.79
N ASP A 356 15.95 27.89 -10.53
CA ASP A 356 14.70 28.37 -9.92
C ASP A 356 14.21 29.65 -10.61
N ALA A 357 15.10 30.63 -10.77
CA ALA A 357 14.79 31.88 -11.48
C ALA A 357 14.31 31.66 -12.91
N PHE A 358 14.83 30.62 -13.60
CA PHE A 358 14.42 30.29 -14.96
C PHE A 358 13.11 29.50 -15.03
N LEU A 359 12.90 28.53 -14.13
CA LEU A 359 11.77 27.60 -14.20
C LEU A 359 10.53 28.09 -13.46
N ARG A 360 10.67 28.64 -12.25
CA ARG A 360 9.54 29.02 -11.40
C ARG A 360 8.56 29.97 -12.10
N PRO A 361 8.98 31.07 -12.74
CA PRO A 361 8.06 32.01 -13.38
C PRO A 361 7.27 31.43 -14.55
N LEU A 362 7.78 30.35 -15.17
CA LEU A 362 7.15 29.71 -16.32
C LEU A 362 6.22 28.58 -15.89
N ILE A 363 6.61 27.83 -14.86
CA ILE A 363 5.95 26.59 -14.48
C ILE A 363 4.74 26.81 -13.54
N THR A 364 4.78 27.87 -12.73
CA THR A 364 3.67 28.21 -11.81
C THR A 364 2.53 28.97 -12.48
N GLN A 365 2.69 29.40 -13.73
CA GLN A 365 1.64 30.07 -14.49
C GLN A 365 0.39 29.16 -14.60
N PRO A 366 -0.82 29.71 -14.50
CA PRO A 366 -2.06 28.94 -14.58
C PRO A 366 -2.16 28.23 -15.94
N LYS A 367 -2.79 27.04 -15.94
CA LYS A 367 -3.09 26.33 -17.18
C LYS A 367 -4.13 27.12 -17.97
N VAL A 368 -3.83 27.43 -19.23
CA VAL A 368 -4.81 28.02 -20.16
C VAL A 368 -5.88 26.97 -20.43
N VAL A 369 -7.04 27.07 -19.76
CA VAL A 369 -8.18 26.19 -20.00
C VAL A 369 -8.76 26.56 -21.36
N LYS A 370 -8.53 25.73 -22.38
CA LYS A 370 -9.34 25.78 -23.60
C LYS A 370 -10.76 25.43 -23.20
N LYS A 371 -11.67 26.41 -23.17
CA LYS A 371 -13.11 26.16 -23.03
C LYS A 371 -13.53 25.23 -24.17
N VAL A 372 -13.77 23.96 -23.86
CA VAL A 372 -14.45 23.05 -24.78
C VAL A 372 -15.90 23.52 -24.83
N GLN A 373 -16.26 24.17 -25.92
CA GLN A 373 -17.62 24.59 -26.21
C GLN A 373 -18.42 23.31 -26.53
N THR A 374 -19.06 22.73 -25.51
CA THR A 374 -20.03 21.66 -25.67
C THR A 374 -21.24 22.22 -26.42
N VAL A 375 -21.23 22.08 -27.75
CA VAL A 375 -22.41 22.25 -28.59
C VAL A 375 -23.33 21.05 -28.35
N LEU A 376 -24.26 21.22 -27.42
CA LEU A 376 -25.46 20.39 -27.28
C LEU A 376 -26.32 20.58 -28.55
N LYS A 377 -26.11 19.75 -29.59
CA LYS A 377 -27.16 19.50 -30.57
C LYS A 377 -28.05 18.40 -30.02
N ARG A 378 -29.16 18.80 -29.40
CA ARG A 378 -30.38 17.99 -29.31
C ARG A 378 -30.75 17.56 -30.73
N LYS A 379 -30.74 16.26 -31.01
CA LYS A 379 -31.56 15.69 -32.08
C LYS A 379 -32.62 14.85 -31.36
N VAL A 380 -33.80 15.46 -31.26
CA VAL A 380 -35.04 14.80 -30.85
C VAL A 380 -35.36 13.76 -31.92
N GLU A 381 -35.63 12.54 -31.48
CA GLU A 381 -36.27 11.49 -32.29
C GLU A 381 -37.59 12.03 -32.85
N SER A 382 -37.78 11.86 -34.16
CA SER A 382 -39.10 11.79 -34.77
C SER A 382 -39.09 10.61 -35.73
N ASP A 383 -39.23 9.42 -35.18
CA ASP A 383 -39.80 8.29 -35.90
C ASP A 383 -41.32 8.48 -35.88
N ASP A 384 -41.87 9.01 -36.96
CA ASP A 384 -43.11 8.52 -37.57
C ASP A 384 -43.37 9.30 -38.88
N ASP A 385 -44.04 8.64 -39.82
CA ASP A 385 -44.48 9.14 -41.14
C ASP A 385 -43.47 9.09 -42.32
N THR A 386 -43.02 7.89 -42.66
CA THR A 386 -42.74 7.54 -44.07
C THR A 386 -43.34 6.19 -44.44
N ALA A 387 -44.67 6.07 -44.28
CA ALA A 387 -45.45 4.95 -44.78
C ALA A 387 -46.82 5.37 -45.35
N ALA A 388 -46.90 6.46 -46.13
CA ALA A 388 -48.09 6.73 -46.95
C ALA A 388 -47.84 7.79 -48.04
N ARG A 389 -47.48 7.34 -49.26
CA ARG A 389 -47.88 7.89 -50.59
C ARG A 389 -46.82 7.63 -51.67
N LYS A 390 -46.70 6.35 -52.05
CA LYS A 390 -46.67 6.00 -53.48
C LYS A 390 -48.09 6.16 -54.00
N LYS A 391 -48.40 7.26 -54.69
CA LYS A 391 -49.41 7.41 -55.76
C LYS A 391 -49.49 8.89 -56.17
N SER A 392 -49.52 9.14 -57.48
CA SER A 392 -49.51 10.43 -58.21
C SER A 392 -48.12 11.08 -58.30
N LYS A 393 -47.48 11.33 -59.45
CA LYS A 393 -47.85 11.47 -60.88
C LYS A 393 -46.63 10.98 -61.71
N GLU A 394 -46.77 10.02 -62.61
CA GLU A 394 -46.82 10.27 -64.08
C GLU A 394 -46.46 11.69 -64.52
N THR A 395 -45.24 11.85 -65.01
CA THR A 395 -44.99 12.33 -66.38
C THR A 395 -43.62 11.85 -66.85
#